data_AF-A0A933JZE7-F1
#
_entry.id   AF-A0A933JZE7-F1
#
_cell.length_a   1.000
_cell.length_b   1.000
_cell.length_c   1.000
_cell.angle_alpha   90.00
_cell.angle_beta   90.00
_cell.angle_gamma   90.00
#
_symmetry.space_group_name_H-M   'P 1'
#
loop_
_entity.id
_entity.type
_entity.pdbx_description
1 polymer ?
#
loop_
_entity_poly.entity_id
_entity_poly.type
_entity_poly.pdbx_seq_one_letter_code
_entity_poly.pdbx_strand_id
1 'polypeptide(L)'
;MPLAEHFLGRARPDLSLGESARAALKAHRWPGNIRELKNTIERAAALASASVLQSADVLFDPGSNAEASPGAPGRQAPPRSLEEVEKEAIEAALASTGWNKTEASRILGITPKTLREKIERYGIKR
;
A
#
# COMPACT_ATOMS: atom_id res chain seq x y z
N MET A 1 18.54 -3.67 -10.32
CA MET A 1 17.10 -3.42 -10.11
C MET A 1 16.80 -2.07 -10.75
N PRO A 2 16.64 -2.01 -12.08
CA PRO A 2 16.64 -0.73 -12.82
C PRO A 2 15.55 0.24 -12.36
N LEU A 3 14.40 -0.28 -11.96
CA LEU A 3 13.25 0.52 -11.55
C LEU A 3 13.44 1.16 -10.16
N ALA A 4 14.11 0.48 -9.24
CA ALA A 4 14.43 1.02 -7.91
C ALA A 4 15.45 2.16 -8.02
N GLU A 5 16.46 1.99 -8.89
CA GLU A 5 17.45 3.03 -9.19
C GLU A 5 16.82 4.23 -9.88
N HIS A 6 15.86 4.00 -10.79
CA HIS A 6 15.10 5.06 -11.44
C HIS A 6 14.33 5.92 -10.43
N PHE A 7 13.62 5.31 -9.47
CA PHE A 7 12.92 6.06 -8.43
C PHE A 7 13.89 6.78 -7.48
N LEU A 8 15.01 6.16 -7.13
CA LEU A 8 16.01 6.78 -6.27
C LEU A 8 16.60 8.02 -6.95
N GLY A 9 17.02 7.92 -8.20
CA GLY A 9 17.58 9.04 -8.95
C GLY A 9 16.60 10.20 -9.15
N ARG A 10 15.30 9.92 -9.21
CA ARG A 10 14.25 10.95 -9.28
C ARG A 10 13.98 11.61 -7.93
N ALA A 11 14.09 10.89 -6.83
CA ALA A 11 13.88 11.42 -5.49
C ALA A 11 15.12 12.20 -5.00
N ARG A 12 16.30 11.61 -5.15
CA ARG A 12 17.59 12.15 -4.71
C ARG A 12 18.72 11.63 -5.62
N PRO A 13 19.18 12.43 -6.60
CA PRO A 13 20.17 11.99 -7.59
C PRO A 13 21.58 11.75 -7.01
N ASP A 14 21.84 12.27 -5.81
CA ASP A 14 23.09 12.11 -5.05
C ASP A 14 23.14 10.81 -4.21
N LEU A 15 22.03 10.06 -4.15
CA LEU A 15 21.94 8.80 -3.41
C LEU A 15 22.15 7.59 -4.33
N SER A 16 22.77 6.56 -3.76
CA SER A 16 22.95 5.26 -4.41
C SER A 16 22.46 4.11 -3.55
N LEU A 17 22.04 3.01 -4.18
CA LEU A 17 21.69 1.77 -3.47
C LEU A 17 22.95 0.95 -3.22
N GLY A 18 23.28 0.72 -1.94
CA GLY A 18 24.28 -0.24 -1.51
C GLY A 18 23.85 -1.68 -1.81
N GLU A 19 24.80 -2.61 -1.73
CA GLU A 19 24.56 -4.01 -2.07
C GLU A 19 23.55 -4.69 -1.13
N SER A 20 23.60 -4.35 0.17
CA SER A 20 22.65 -4.84 1.17
C SER A 20 21.21 -4.37 0.87
N ALA A 21 21.02 -3.11 0.49
CA ALA A 21 19.72 -2.58 0.08
C ALA A 21 19.21 -3.27 -1.18
N ARG A 22 20.08 -3.49 -2.18
CA ARG A 22 19.71 -4.22 -3.40
C ARG A 22 19.29 -5.65 -3.09
N ALA A 23 19.98 -6.34 -2.20
CA ALA A 23 19.63 -7.70 -1.78
C ALA A 23 18.27 -7.71 -1.06
N ALA A 24 18.03 -6.81 -0.11
CA ALA A 24 16.77 -6.68 0.60
C ALA A 24 15.59 -6.39 -0.36
N LEU A 25 15.77 -5.43 -1.28
CA LEU A 25 14.75 -5.10 -2.30
C LEU A 25 14.47 -6.26 -3.27
N LYS A 26 15.46 -7.11 -3.56
CA LYS A 26 15.27 -8.32 -4.38
C LYS A 26 14.57 -9.46 -3.63
N ALA A 27 14.84 -9.60 -2.34
CA ALA A 27 14.24 -10.63 -1.49
C ALA A 27 12.77 -10.33 -1.17
N HIS A 28 12.38 -9.04 -1.19
CA HIS A 28 11.02 -8.61 -0.94
C HIS A 28 10.08 -8.99 -2.10
N ARG A 29 8.86 -9.46 -1.77
CA ARG A 29 7.88 -9.96 -2.74
C ARG A 29 7.03 -8.89 -3.42
N TRP A 30 7.06 -7.66 -2.92
CA TRP A 30 6.34 -6.49 -3.48
C TRP A 30 4.83 -6.71 -3.70
N PRO A 31 4.06 -7.06 -2.65
CA PRO A 31 2.62 -7.29 -2.77
C PRO A 31 1.83 -6.09 -3.33
N GLY A 32 2.33 -4.87 -3.15
CA GLY A 32 1.78 -3.61 -3.66
C GLY A 32 2.37 -3.10 -5.00
N ASN A 33 3.10 -3.95 -5.73
CA ASN A 33 3.71 -3.64 -7.04
C ASN A 33 4.66 -2.42 -7.02
N ILE A 34 4.72 -1.71 -8.16
CA ILE A 34 5.59 -0.56 -8.44
C ILE A 34 5.34 0.62 -7.49
N ARG A 35 4.10 0.82 -7.01
CA ARG A 35 3.77 1.89 -6.05
C ARG A 35 4.42 1.65 -4.69
N GLU A 36 4.42 0.41 -4.21
CA GLU A 36 5.11 0.06 -2.97
C GLU A 36 6.61 0.28 -3.11
N LEU A 37 7.22 -0.22 -4.20
CA LEU A 37 8.64 0.04 -4.49
C LEU A 37 8.96 1.53 -4.53
N LYS A 38 8.14 2.32 -5.21
CA LYS A 38 8.30 3.78 -5.28
C LYS A 38 8.23 4.42 -3.89
N ASN A 39 7.19 4.12 -3.12
CA ASN A 39 6.98 4.70 -1.77
C ASN A 39 8.11 4.31 -0.81
N THR A 40 8.56 3.05 -0.85
CA THR A 40 9.70 2.57 -0.05
C THR A 40 10.97 3.32 -0.40
N ILE A 41 11.27 3.50 -1.69
CA ILE A 41 12.47 4.23 -2.14
C ILE A 41 12.38 5.73 -1.83
N GLU A 42 11.22 6.37 -2.05
CA GLU A 42 11.02 7.79 -1.72
C GLU A 42 11.17 8.05 -0.21
N ARG A 43 10.63 7.17 0.63
CA ARG A 43 10.76 7.27 2.08
C ARG A 43 12.20 7.02 2.54
N ALA A 44 12.87 6.00 2.00
CA ALA A 44 14.27 5.73 2.29
C ALA A 44 15.15 6.93 1.90
N ALA A 45 14.91 7.53 0.73
CA ALA A 45 15.63 8.70 0.26
C ALA A 45 15.38 9.96 1.12
N ALA A 46 14.15 10.14 1.62
CA ALA A 46 13.81 11.29 2.48
C ALA A 46 14.46 11.22 3.87
N LEU A 47 14.68 10.01 4.38
CA LEU A 47 15.30 9.77 5.69
C LEU A 47 16.82 9.52 5.61
N ALA A 48 17.35 9.39 4.39
CA ALA A 48 18.75 9.13 4.14
C ALA A 48 19.64 10.25 4.68
N SER A 49 20.48 9.92 5.66
CA SER A 49 21.54 10.81 6.14
C SER A 49 22.87 10.57 5.42
N ALA A 50 23.03 9.42 4.76
CA ALA A 50 24.23 9.02 4.03
C ALA A 50 23.96 8.92 2.52
N SER A 51 25.01 9.07 1.71
CA SER A 51 24.94 9.00 0.23
C SER A 51 24.70 7.59 -0.34
N VAL A 52 24.72 6.56 0.52
CA VAL A 52 24.55 5.16 0.13
C VAL A 52 23.53 4.51 1.06
N LEU A 53 22.38 4.11 0.52
CA LEU A 53 21.33 3.39 1.26
C LEU A 53 21.74 1.94 1.49
N GLN A 54 21.66 1.50 2.75
CA GLN A 54 21.84 0.12 3.17
C GLN A 54 20.48 -0.52 3.48
N SER A 55 20.44 -1.83 3.76
CA SER A 55 19.20 -2.53 4.08
C SER A 55 18.43 -1.93 5.25
N ALA A 56 19.12 -1.36 6.24
CA ALA A 56 18.51 -0.69 7.40
C ALA A 56 17.75 0.59 7.05
N ASP A 57 18.13 1.25 5.94
CA ASP A 57 17.48 2.46 5.46
C ASP A 57 16.24 2.16 4.61
N VAL A 58 16.04 0.89 4.23
CA VAL A 58 14.90 0.44 3.43
C VAL A 58 13.77 0.02 4.38
N LEU A 59 12.81 0.92 4.54
CA LEU A 59 11.63 0.69 5.39
C LEU A 59 10.51 0.01 4.57
N PHE A 60 10.31 -1.29 4.81
CA PHE A 60 9.18 -2.05 4.27
C PHE A 60 7.93 -1.83 5.12
N ASP A 61 6.74 -1.77 4.49
CA ASP A 61 5.50 -1.62 5.25
C ASP A 61 5.25 -2.87 6.11
N PRO A 62 4.85 -2.72 7.39
CA PRO A 62 4.70 -3.84 8.33
C PRO A 62 3.61 -4.86 7.96
N GLY A 63 2.78 -4.58 6.94
CA GLY A 63 1.86 -5.56 6.33
C GLY A 63 2.51 -6.46 5.26
N SER A 64 3.74 -6.16 4.85
CA SER A 64 4.47 -6.87 3.79
C SER A 64 5.44 -7.93 4.33
N ASN A 65 5.70 -7.92 5.65
CA ASN A 65 6.56 -8.89 6.31
C ASN A 65 5.81 -9.63 7.43
N ALA A 66 4.70 -10.29 7.09
CA ALA A 66 4.17 -11.35 7.93
C ALA A 66 5.03 -12.62 7.75
N GLU A 67 6.16 -12.70 8.44
CA GLU A 67 6.78 -13.99 8.77
C GLU A 67 5.86 -14.72 9.77
N ALA A 68 5.52 -16.01 9.70
CA ALA A 68 5.58 -17.06 8.68
C ALA A 68 4.64 -18.18 9.16
N SER A 69 4.10 -18.98 8.26
CA SER A 69 3.78 -20.39 8.55
C SER A 69 4.21 -21.23 7.36
N PRO A 70 5.13 -22.20 7.53
CA PRO A 70 5.53 -23.09 6.45
C PRO A 70 4.42 -24.10 6.22
N GLY A 71 3.59 -23.90 5.20
CA GLY A 71 2.62 -24.92 4.79
C GLY A 71 1.33 -24.44 4.13
N ALA A 72 0.98 -23.16 4.20
CA ALA A 72 -0.15 -22.65 3.45
C ALA A 72 0.35 -21.97 2.17
N PRO A 73 -0.13 -22.32 0.96
CA PRO A 73 0.02 -21.45 -0.19
C PRO A 73 -0.71 -20.15 0.15
N GLY A 74 0.06 -19.17 0.63
CA GLY A 74 -0.40 -17.84 0.97
C GLY A 74 -0.97 -17.23 -0.29
N ARG A 75 -2.29 -17.33 -0.42
CA ARG A 75 -3.07 -16.73 -1.47
C ARG A 75 -3.06 -15.23 -1.22
N GLN A 76 -1.97 -14.59 -1.64
CA GLN A 76 -1.87 -13.14 -1.66
C GLN A 76 -3.00 -12.67 -2.58
N ALA A 77 -3.93 -11.90 -2.01
CA ALA A 77 -5.02 -11.35 -2.80
C ALA A 77 -4.40 -10.47 -3.90
N PRO A 78 -4.86 -10.58 -5.15
CA PRO A 78 -4.32 -9.79 -6.25
C PRO A 78 -4.43 -8.29 -5.93
N PRO A 79 -3.55 -7.46 -6.53
CA PRO A 79 -3.60 -6.01 -6.33
C PRO A 79 -4.99 -5.48 -6.70
N ARG A 80 -5.67 -4.91 -5.71
CA ARG A 80 -7.02 -4.37 -5.85
C ARG A 80 -6.96 -2.95 -6.41
N SER A 81 -7.88 -2.62 -7.31
CA SER A 81 -8.04 -1.25 -7.79
C SER A 81 -8.48 -0.33 -6.65
N LEU A 82 -8.24 0.98 -6.78
CA LEU A 82 -8.74 1.95 -5.80
C LEU A 82 -10.27 1.88 -5.66
N GLU A 83 -10.96 1.52 -6.74
CA GLU A 83 -12.41 1.32 -6.74
C GLU A 83 -12.82 0.10 -5.91
N GLU A 84 -12.05 -0.98 -5.95
CA GLU A 84 -12.29 -2.18 -5.14
C GLU A 84 -12.02 -1.93 -3.65
N VAL A 85 -10.95 -1.21 -3.32
CA VAL A 85 -10.64 -0.80 -1.94
C VAL A 85 -11.72 0.14 -1.41
N GLU A 86 -12.16 1.09 -2.21
CA GLU A 86 -13.23 2.02 -1.83
C GLU A 86 -14.57 1.30 -1.64
N LYS A 87 -14.91 0.36 -2.54
CA LYS A 87 -16.10 -0.47 -2.42
C LYS A 87 -16.09 -1.28 -1.12
N GLU A 88 -14.98 -1.95 -0.81
CA GLU A 88 -14.83 -2.76 0.41
C GLU A 88 -14.93 -1.90 1.68
N ALA A 89 -14.33 -0.71 1.68
CA ALA A 89 -14.44 0.22 2.80
C ALA A 89 -15.90 0.66 3.02
N ILE A 90 -16.66 0.89 1.94
CA ILE A 90 -18.07 1.24 2.02
C ILE A 90 -18.90 0.07 2.55
N GLU A 91 -18.67 -1.14 2.06
CA GLU A 91 -19.37 -2.35 2.51
C GLU A 91 -19.08 -2.64 3.99
N ALA A 92 -17.83 -2.50 4.43
CA ALA A 92 -17.44 -2.69 5.83
C ALA A 92 -18.08 -1.64 6.77
N ALA A 93 -18.11 -0.37 6.36
CA ALA A 93 -18.76 0.69 7.12
C ALA A 93 -20.29 0.49 7.20
N LEU A 94 -20.93 0.02 6.13
CA LEU A 94 -22.36 -0.31 6.14
C LEU A 94 -22.66 -1.51 7.03
N ALA A 95 -21.85 -2.58 6.96
CA ALA A 95 -22.05 -3.78 7.77
C ALA A 95 -21.88 -3.49 9.27
N SER A 96 -20.81 -2.77 9.65
CA SER A 96 -20.53 -2.43 11.06
C SER A 96 -21.57 -1.49 11.70
N THR A 97 -22.30 -0.73 10.88
CA THR A 97 -23.35 0.20 11.34
C THR A 97 -24.77 -0.36 11.15
N GLY A 98 -24.92 -1.63 10.76
CA GLY A 98 -26.23 -2.22 10.52
C GLY A 98 -27.01 -1.55 9.37
N TRP A 99 -26.29 -1.11 8.33
CA TRP A 99 -26.80 -0.37 7.17
C TRP A 99 -27.31 1.04 7.45
N ASN A 100 -26.91 1.64 8.58
CA ASN A 100 -27.19 3.04 8.86
C ASN A 100 -26.28 3.95 8.01
N LYS A 101 -26.80 4.41 6.87
CA LYS A 101 -26.06 5.24 5.90
C LYS A 101 -25.53 6.55 6.49
N THR A 102 -26.22 7.15 7.46
CA THR A 102 -25.74 8.38 8.11
C THR A 102 -24.49 8.11 8.94
N GLU A 103 -24.53 7.05 9.76
CA GLU A 103 -23.39 6.69 10.60
C GLU A 103 -22.22 6.14 9.78
N ALA A 104 -22.48 5.32 8.76
CA ALA A 104 -21.47 4.85 7.82
C ALA A 104 -20.76 6.01 7.11
N SER A 105 -21.52 7.04 6.68
CA SER A 105 -20.92 8.21 6.02
C SER A 105 -20.04 9.01 6.98
N ARG A 106 -20.41 9.09 8.27
CA ARG A 106 -19.62 9.73 9.33
C ARG A 106 -18.30 8.98 9.56
N ILE A 107 -18.34 7.65 9.64
CA ILE A 107 -17.14 6.80 9.80
C ILE A 107 -16.19 6.99 8.60
N LEU A 108 -16.74 7.03 7.40
CA LEU A 108 -15.97 7.22 6.16
C LEU A 108 -15.52 8.67 5.92
N GLY A 109 -15.99 9.64 6.73
CA GLY A 109 -15.66 11.05 6.56
C GLY A 109 -16.22 11.69 5.29
N ILE A 110 -17.28 11.14 4.72
CA ILE A 110 -17.92 11.64 3.49
C ILE A 110 -19.35 12.11 3.76
N THR A 111 -19.91 12.91 2.84
CA THR A 111 -21.32 13.31 2.97
C THR A 111 -22.26 12.11 2.74
N PRO A 112 -23.45 12.09 3.36
CA PRO A 112 -24.46 11.07 3.09
C PRO A 112 -24.89 10.99 1.62
N LYS A 113 -24.79 12.11 0.89
CA LYS A 113 -25.03 12.19 -0.56
C LYS A 113 -23.96 11.41 -1.33
N THR A 114 -22.68 11.68 -1.04
CA THR A 114 -21.55 10.97 -1.65
C THR A 114 -21.59 9.47 -1.39
N LEU A 115 -21.95 9.06 -0.16
CA LEU A 115 -22.12 7.65 0.17
C LEU A 115 -23.23 7.00 -0.69
N ARG A 116 -24.39 7.66 -0.85
CA ARG A 116 -25.47 7.16 -1.71
C ARG A 116 -25.03 7.00 -3.17
N GLU A 117 -24.38 8.00 -3.73
CA GLU A 117 -23.87 7.97 -5.11
C GLU A 117 -22.86 6.83 -5.31
N LYS A 118 -21.99 6.57 -4.32
CA LYS A 118 -21.03 5.45 -4.37
C LYS A 118 -21.69 4.09 -4.21
N ILE A 119 -22.70 3.96 -3.35
CA ILE A 119 -23.50 2.73 -3.22
C ILE A 119 -24.15 2.38 -4.56
N GLU A 120 -24.72 3.36 -5.25
CA GLU A 120 -25.36 3.18 -6.56
C GLU A 120 -24.33 2.86 -7.65
N ARG A 121 -23.23 3.64 -7.71
CA ARG A 121 -22.13 3.43 -8.66
C ARG A 121 -21.51 2.04 -8.55
N TYR A 122 -21.33 1.52 -7.34
CA TYR A 122 -20.74 0.21 -7.09
C TYR A 122 -21.77 -0.92 -7.00
N GLY A 123 -23.06 -0.62 -7.14
CA GLY A 123 -24.14 -1.61 -7.08
C GLY A 123 -24.26 -2.33 -5.75
N ILE A 124 -23.89 -1.68 -4.64
CA ILE A 124 -23.87 -2.29 -3.30
C ILE A 124 -25.31 -2.48 -2.81
N LYS A 125 -25.69 -3.73 -2.58
CA LYS A 125 -27.03 -4.14 -2.12
C LYS A 125 -26.95 -4.85 -0.78
N ARG A 126 -28.02 -4.72 0.01
CA ARG A 126 -28.17 -5.36 1.31
C ARG A 126 -28.55 -6.83 1.18
#